data_AF-A0A946I4E8-F1
#
_entry.id   AF-A0A946I4E8-F1
#
_cell.length_a   1.000
_cell.length_b   1.000
_cell.length_c   1.000
_cell.angle_alpha   90.00
_cell.angle_beta   90.00
_cell.angle_gamma   90.00
#
_symmetry.space_group_name_H-M   'P 1'
#
loop_
_entity.id
_entity.type
_entity.pdbx_description
1 polymer ?
#
loop_
_entity_poly.entity_id
_entity_poly.type
_entity_poly.pdbx_seq_one_letter_code
_entity_poly.pdbx_strand_id
1 'polypeptide(L)'
;FLKKWLKKSSFYDKVLDFIEGLKEGFKSIKKMKRKNAFWFHTFSIWIMYFLMTYICFFSMEETLHLTASDGLFLLVLGGIGMVIPTPGGVRSYHAIVMIGLSVLGVGTIYLGEGGDPTNPALLFPTIVHVAQTLVAIIMGSIGLLILFVSKKKKNVAS
;
A
#
# COMPACT_ATOMS: atom_id res chain seq x y z
N PHE A 1 -5.43 -4.74 -39.32
CA PHE A 1 -6.59 -3.81 -39.29
C PHE A 1 -6.92 -3.28 -37.88
N LEU A 2 -6.88 -4.10 -36.79
CA LEU A 2 -7.13 -3.63 -35.40
C LEU A 2 -6.16 -2.55 -34.86
N LYS A 3 -4.87 -2.58 -35.23
CA LYS A 3 -3.85 -1.63 -34.76
C LYS A 3 -4.12 -0.16 -35.10
N LYS A 4 -4.89 0.12 -36.16
CA LYS A 4 -5.23 1.48 -36.61
C LYS A 4 -6.43 2.07 -35.86
N TRP A 5 -7.29 1.25 -35.26
CA TRP A 5 -8.50 1.70 -34.56
C TRP A 5 -8.23 2.02 -33.08
N LEU A 6 -7.31 1.27 -32.45
CA LEU A 6 -6.81 1.57 -31.10
C LEU A 6 -6.07 2.90 -31.01
N LYS A 7 -5.35 3.29 -32.07
CA LYS A 7 -4.54 4.52 -32.16
C LYS A 7 -5.33 5.84 -32.15
N LYS A 8 -6.66 5.80 -32.14
CA LYS A 8 -7.53 6.99 -32.20
C LYS A 8 -8.35 7.21 -30.93
N SER A 9 -8.16 6.36 -29.91
CA SER A 9 -8.84 6.49 -28.63
C SER A 9 -7.99 7.29 -27.65
N SER A 10 -8.57 8.28 -26.98
CA SER A 10 -7.95 9.03 -25.87
C SER A 10 -7.37 8.11 -24.77
N PHE A 11 -7.85 6.85 -24.70
CA PHE A 11 -7.30 5.83 -23.80
C PHE A 11 -5.91 5.32 -24.23
N TYR A 12 -5.64 5.19 -25.54
CA TYR A 12 -4.35 4.72 -26.04
C TYR A 12 -3.23 5.72 -25.74
N ASP A 13 -3.48 7.01 -25.95
CA ASP A 13 -2.50 8.07 -25.65
C ASP A 13 -2.22 8.14 -24.15
N LYS A 14 -3.25 8.03 -23.28
CA LYS A 14 -3.06 7.96 -21.82
C LYS A 14 -2.22 6.76 -21.37
N VAL A 15 -2.40 5.60 -21.99
CA VAL A 15 -1.60 4.40 -21.69
C VAL A 15 -0.17 4.58 -22.17
N LEU A 16 0.04 5.20 -23.34
CA LEU A 16 1.36 5.48 -23.88
C LEU A 16 2.12 6.45 -22.98
N ASP A 17 1.49 7.56 -22.58
CA ASP A 17 2.04 8.54 -21.64
C ASP A 17 2.40 7.91 -20.29
N PHE A 18 1.55 7.01 -19.77
CA PHE A 18 1.84 6.25 -18.56
C PHE A 18 3.09 5.37 -18.72
N ILE A 19 3.22 4.65 -19.85
CA ILE A 19 4.38 3.80 -20.13
C ILE A 19 5.66 4.63 -20.29
N GLU A 20 5.59 5.78 -20.97
CA GLU A 20 6.73 6.69 -21.10
C GLU A 20 7.15 7.24 -19.74
N GLY A 21 6.20 7.69 -18.91
CA GLY A 21 6.46 8.12 -17.54
C GLY A 21 7.10 7.03 -16.68
N LEU A 22 6.63 5.78 -16.80
CA LEU A 22 7.21 4.63 -16.11
C LEU A 22 8.67 4.39 -16.56
N LYS A 23 8.94 4.48 -17.87
CA LYS A 23 10.26 4.32 -18.46
C LYS A 23 11.22 5.43 -18.01
N GLU A 24 10.75 6.67 -17.91
CA GLU A 24 11.52 7.77 -17.33
C GLU A 24 11.82 7.54 -15.86
N GLY A 25 10.85 7.06 -15.07
CA GLY A 25 11.03 6.66 -13.68
C GLY A 25 12.14 5.61 -13.52
N PHE A 26 12.10 4.53 -14.30
CA PHE A 26 13.16 3.51 -14.30
C PHE A 26 14.51 4.08 -14.73
N LYS A 27 14.55 4.95 -15.75
CA LYS A 27 15.78 5.61 -16.20
C LYS A 27 16.36 6.54 -15.14
N SER A 28 15.52 7.16 -14.30
CA SER A 28 15.93 8.01 -13.18
C SER A 28 16.71 7.22 -12.12
N ILE A 29 16.27 6.01 -11.79
CA ILE A 29 16.96 5.12 -10.83
C ILE A 29 18.41 4.88 -11.28
N LYS A 30 18.64 4.70 -12.59
CA LYS A 30 20.00 4.48 -13.15
C LYS A 30 20.92 5.70 -13.01
N LYS A 31 20.36 6.91 -12.94
CA LYS A 31 21.12 8.18 -12.77
C LYS A 31 21.41 8.53 -11.31
N MET A 32 20.90 7.75 -10.35
CA MET A 32 21.05 8.05 -8.94
C MET A 32 22.51 7.87 -8.46
N LYS A 33 23.04 8.86 -7.71
CA LYS A 33 24.42 8.84 -7.19
C LYS A 33 24.66 7.74 -6.15
N ARG A 34 23.68 7.45 -5.27
CA ARG A 34 23.80 6.48 -4.16
C ARG A 34 22.91 5.24 -4.37
N LYS A 35 23.18 4.47 -5.42
CA LYS A 35 22.37 3.29 -5.80
C LYS A 35 22.25 2.25 -4.69
N ASN A 36 23.33 1.97 -3.97
CA ASN A 36 23.33 0.96 -2.90
C ASN A 36 22.40 1.35 -1.75
N ALA A 37 22.40 2.63 -1.36
CA ALA A 37 21.51 3.14 -0.30
C ALA A 37 20.04 3.08 -0.74
N PHE A 38 19.76 3.39 -2.01
CA PHE A 38 18.42 3.25 -2.57
C PHE A 38 17.91 1.81 -2.46
N TRP A 39 18.66 0.84 -2.98
CA TRP A 39 18.27 -0.57 -2.91
C TRP A 39 18.10 -1.07 -1.48
N PHE A 40 19.02 -0.71 -0.58
CA PHE A 40 18.91 -1.06 0.83
C PHE A 40 17.60 -0.54 1.45
N HIS A 41 17.27 0.74 1.25
CA HIS A 41 16.02 1.30 1.75
C HIS A 41 14.78 0.69 1.08
N THR A 42 14.82 0.43 -0.23
CA THR A 42 13.72 -0.24 -0.93
C THR A 42 13.46 -1.61 -0.33
N PHE A 43 14.47 -2.49 -0.25
CA PHE A 43 14.30 -3.81 0.36
C PHE A 43 13.89 -3.74 1.82
N SER A 44 14.46 -2.81 2.59
CA SER A 44 14.08 -2.61 3.99
C SER A 44 12.60 -2.26 4.14
N ILE A 45 12.05 -1.38 3.29
CA ILE A 45 10.63 -1.02 3.33
C ILE A 45 9.75 -2.24 3.00
N TRP A 46 10.10 -2.99 1.96
CA TRP A 46 9.35 -4.20 1.59
C TRP A 46 9.37 -5.27 2.67
N ILE A 47 10.52 -5.50 3.32
CA ILE A 47 10.63 -6.42 4.45
C ILE A 47 9.80 -5.93 5.63
N MET A 48 9.80 -4.63 5.93
CA MET A 48 8.96 -4.08 7.00
C MET A 48 7.46 -4.24 6.70
N TYR A 49 7.03 -4.04 5.45
CA TYR A 49 5.64 -4.30 5.06
C TYR A 49 5.27 -5.78 5.18
N PHE A 50 6.14 -6.67 4.73
CA PHE A 50 5.96 -8.11 4.91
C PHE A 50 5.83 -8.47 6.40
N LEU A 51 6.77 -7.97 7.21
CA LEU A 51 6.82 -8.26 8.64
C LEU A 51 5.60 -7.68 9.37
N MET A 52 5.13 -6.50 8.97
CA MET A 52 3.87 -5.93 9.48
C MET A 52 2.71 -6.89 9.25
N THR A 53 2.49 -7.33 8.00
CA THR A 53 1.39 -8.25 7.68
C THR A 53 1.51 -9.57 8.43
N TYR A 54 2.72 -10.15 8.49
CA TYR A 54 2.97 -11.40 9.18
C TYR A 54 2.78 -11.30 10.70
N ILE A 55 3.27 -10.24 11.33
CA ILE A 55 3.08 -10.00 12.77
C ILE A 55 1.59 -9.83 13.08
N CYS A 56 0.84 -9.15 12.22
CA CYS A 56 -0.59 -8.95 12.42
C CYS A 56 -1.38 -10.27 12.41
N PHE A 57 -0.90 -11.35 11.79
CA PHE A 57 -1.58 -12.65 11.89
C PHE A 57 -1.66 -13.20 13.31
N PHE A 58 -0.74 -12.79 14.19
CA PHE A 58 -0.76 -13.20 15.59
C PHE A 58 -1.75 -12.41 16.45
N SER A 59 -2.44 -11.40 15.90
CA SER A 59 -3.42 -10.62 16.65
C SER A 59 -4.82 -11.24 16.66
N MET A 60 -5.09 -12.23 15.81
CA MET A 60 -6.40 -12.88 15.69
C MET A 60 -6.24 -14.40 15.63
N GLU A 61 -7.07 -15.13 16.38
CA GLU A 61 -7.03 -16.60 16.41
C GLU A 61 -7.26 -17.22 15.03
N GLU A 62 -8.18 -16.62 14.25
CA GLU A 62 -8.54 -17.03 12.89
C GLU A 62 -7.36 -16.96 11.91
N THR A 63 -6.34 -16.12 12.17
CA THR A 63 -5.17 -15.96 11.30
C THR A 63 -3.92 -16.66 11.81
N LEU A 64 -3.95 -17.29 12.98
CA LEU A 64 -2.77 -17.92 13.60
C LEU A 64 -2.17 -19.07 12.77
N HIS A 65 -3.01 -19.76 12.02
CA HIS A 65 -2.59 -20.89 11.18
C HIS A 65 -1.92 -20.43 9.86
N LEU A 66 -1.97 -19.14 9.53
CA LEU A 66 -1.38 -18.59 8.32
C LEU A 66 0.14 -18.56 8.41
N THR A 67 0.77 -18.92 7.29
CA THR A 67 2.21 -19.04 7.16
C THR A 67 2.85 -17.75 6.65
N ALA A 68 4.19 -17.70 6.68
CA ALA A 68 4.95 -16.62 6.07
C ALA A 68 4.64 -16.46 4.56
N SER A 69 4.40 -17.54 3.82
CA SER A 69 4.01 -17.46 2.42
C SER A 69 2.66 -16.78 2.22
N ASP A 70 1.71 -17.01 3.14
CA ASP A 70 0.39 -16.38 3.10
C ASP A 70 0.49 -14.87 3.38
N GLY A 71 1.43 -14.48 4.25
CA GLY A 71 1.76 -13.08 4.49
C GLY A 71 2.34 -12.38 3.26
N LEU A 72 3.20 -13.07 2.50
CA LEU A 72 3.74 -12.56 1.24
C LEU A 72 2.65 -12.46 0.17
N PHE A 73 1.74 -13.44 0.12
CA PHE A 73 0.58 -13.42 -0.76
C PHE A 73 -0.34 -12.21 -0.47
N LEU A 74 -0.68 -11.98 0.80
CA LEU A 74 -1.47 -10.81 1.20
C LEU A 74 -0.74 -9.49 0.97
N LEU A 75 0.59 -9.44 1.12
CA LEU A 75 1.38 -8.26 0.79
C LEU A 75 1.21 -7.88 -0.69
N VAL A 76 1.31 -8.86 -1.60
CA VAL A 76 1.13 -8.63 -3.04
C VAL A 76 -0.30 -8.15 -3.33
N LEU A 77 -1.30 -8.84 -2.77
CA LEU A 77 -2.71 -8.47 -2.94
C LEU A 77 -3.02 -7.07 -2.39
N GLY A 78 -2.56 -6.75 -1.18
CA GLY A 78 -2.72 -5.43 -0.58
C GLY A 78 -2.03 -4.33 -1.42
N GLY A 79 -0.86 -4.62 -1.98
CA GLY A 79 -0.17 -3.73 -2.92
C GLY A 79 -0.99 -3.45 -4.17
N ILE A 80 -1.59 -4.48 -4.78
CA ILE A 80 -2.49 -4.32 -5.93
C ILE A 80 -3.71 -3.48 -5.54
N GLY A 81 -4.32 -3.75 -4.38
CA GLY A 81 -5.49 -3.03 -3.91
C GLY A 81 -5.25 -1.54 -3.71
N MET A 82 -4.06 -1.15 -3.25
CA MET A 82 -3.69 0.25 -3.09
C MET A 82 -3.40 0.98 -4.42
N VAL A 83 -3.02 0.26 -5.48
CA VAL A 83 -2.73 0.84 -6.80
C VAL A 83 -4.00 1.20 -7.57
N ILE A 84 -5.13 0.55 -7.27
CA ILE A 84 -6.42 0.84 -7.92
C ILE A 84 -6.85 2.28 -7.56
N PRO A 85 -7.27 3.10 -8.55
CA PRO A 85 -7.55 4.52 -8.36
C PRO A 85 -8.85 4.78 -7.60
N THR A 86 -8.87 4.42 -6.33
CA THR A 86 -9.89 4.82 -5.35
C THR A 86 -9.28 5.83 -4.38
N PRO A 87 -10.07 6.71 -3.72
CA PRO A 87 -9.54 7.67 -2.76
C PRO A 87 -8.68 6.97 -1.70
N GLY A 88 -7.36 7.19 -1.75
CA GLY A 88 -6.38 6.55 -0.87
C GLY A 88 -6.27 5.03 -0.99
N GLY A 89 -6.81 4.40 -2.03
CA GLY A 89 -6.75 2.94 -2.22
C GLY A 89 -7.58 2.12 -1.22
N VAL A 90 -8.24 2.75 -0.25
CA VAL A 90 -8.79 2.10 0.95
C VAL A 90 -9.84 1.04 0.59
N ARG A 91 -10.86 1.39 -0.20
CA ARG A 91 -11.93 0.43 -0.54
C ARG A 91 -11.38 -0.77 -1.31
N SER A 92 -10.50 -0.53 -2.27
CA SER A 92 -9.88 -1.56 -3.08
C SER A 92 -8.94 -2.45 -2.27
N TYR A 93 -8.16 -1.87 -1.36
CA TYR A 93 -7.31 -2.59 -0.41
C TYR A 93 -8.14 -3.55 0.47
N HIS A 94 -9.16 -3.03 1.15
CA HIS A 94 -10.00 -3.85 2.05
C HIS A 94 -10.69 -4.99 1.29
N ALA A 95 -11.23 -4.71 0.08
CA ALA A 95 -11.89 -5.74 -0.73
C ALA A 95 -10.91 -6.84 -1.17
N ILE A 96 -9.73 -6.47 -1.67
CA ILE A 96 -8.75 -7.44 -2.21
C ILE A 96 -8.10 -8.26 -1.08
N VAL A 97 -7.78 -7.65 0.06
CA VAL A 97 -7.24 -8.38 1.21
C VAL A 97 -8.29 -9.32 1.81
N MET A 98 -9.56 -8.92 1.86
CA MET A 98 -10.66 -9.80 2.27
C MET A 98 -10.80 -11.01 1.35
N ILE A 99 -10.76 -10.80 0.02
CA ILE A 99 -10.76 -11.90 -0.95
C ILE A 99 -9.55 -12.81 -0.71
N GLY A 100 -8.37 -12.23 -0.51
CA GLY A 100 -7.15 -12.98 -0.21
C GLY A 100 -7.27 -13.85 1.04
N LEU A 101 -7.78 -13.28 2.14
CA LEU A 101 -8.00 -14.00 3.39
C LEU A 101 -9.04 -15.11 3.25
N SER A 102 -10.14 -14.85 2.54
CA SER A 102 -11.16 -15.87 2.31
C SER A 102 -10.65 -17.04 1.46
N VAL A 103 -9.77 -16.77 0.48
CA VAL A 103 -9.07 -17.83 -0.29
C VAL A 103 -8.14 -18.65 0.62
N LEU A 104 -7.55 -18.02 1.63
CA LEU A 104 -6.72 -18.68 2.64
C LEU A 104 -7.55 -19.39 3.73
N GLY A 105 -8.88 -19.40 3.62
CA GLY A 105 -9.78 -20.05 4.58
C GLY A 105 -10.15 -19.18 5.79
N VAL A 106 -9.80 -17.89 5.78
CA VAL A 106 -10.12 -16.94 6.85
C VAL A 106 -11.33 -16.09 6.45
N GLY A 107 -12.48 -16.38 7.03
CA GLY A 107 -13.72 -15.61 6.85
C GLY A 107 -14.34 -15.71 5.45
N THR A 108 -15.37 -14.90 5.21
CA THR A 108 -16.17 -14.92 3.97
C THR A 108 -16.01 -13.64 3.16
N ILE A 109 -16.21 -13.74 1.84
CA ILE A 109 -16.18 -12.58 0.95
C ILE A 109 -17.51 -11.81 1.09
N TYR A 110 -17.42 -10.54 1.44
CA TYR A 110 -18.56 -9.64 1.52
C TYR A 110 -18.24 -8.26 0.95
N LEU A 111 -18.89 -7.89 -0.14
CA LEU A 111 -18.62 -6.63 -0.88
C LEU A 111 -19.77 -5.60 -0.79
N GLY A 112 -20.85 -5.90 -0.06
CA GLY A 112 -22.03 -5.04 0.08
C GLY A 112 -21.97 -4.09 1.28
N GLU A 113 -23.06 -3.35 1.52
CA GLU A 113 -23.30 -2.61 2.77
C GLU A 113 -24.06 -3.51 3.75
N GLY A 114 -23.48 -3.81 4.92
CA GLY A 114 -24.09 -4.68 5.94
C GLY A 114 -23.38 -6.00 6.20
N GLY A 115 -22.06 -6.06 6.01
CA GLY A 115 -21.28 -7.27 6.28
C GLY A 115 -21.33 -7.63 7.76
N ASP A 116 -21.26 -8.93 8.06
CA ASP A 116 -21.15 -9.41 9.43
C ASP A 116 -19.91 -8.75 10.09
N PRO A 117 -20.09 -7.89 11.11
CA PRO A 117 -18.98 -7.21 11.76
C PRO A 117 -18.05 -8.18 12.50
N THR A 118 -18.45 -9.44 12.67
CA THR A 118 -17.62 -10.50 13.26
C THR A 118 -16.75 -11.24 12.23
N ASN A 119 -16.91 -10.95 10.93
CA ASN A 119 -16.16 -11.62 9.87
C ASN A 119 -14.66 -11.28 9.94
N PRO A 120 -13.76 -12.26 10.16
CA PRO A 120 -12.34 -12.01 10.31
C PRO A 120 -11.69 -11.45 9.03
N ALA A 121 -12.22 -11.79 7.84
CA ALA A 121 -11.75 -11.27 6.57
C ALA A 121 -12.00 -9.76 6.40
N LEU A 122 -12.99 -9.22 7.11
CA LEU A 122 -13.29 -7.78 7.16
C LEU A 122 -12.51 -7.10 8.29
N LEU A 123 -12.42 -7.74 9.45
CA LEU A 123 -11.75 -7.20 10.64
C LEU A 123 -10.24 -7.03 10.43
N PHE A 124 -9.57 -8.05 9.90
CA PHE A 124 -8.12 -8.04 9.74
C PHE A 124 -7.60 -6.82 8.93
N PRO A 125 -8.01 -6.59 7.66
CA PRO A 125 -7.54 -5.43 6.90
C PRO A 125 -7.93 -4.10 7.55
N THR A 126 -9.04 -4.08 8.30
CA THR A 126 -9.49 -2.89 9.01
C THR A 126 -8.59 -2.54 10.18
N ILE A 127 -8.25 -3.52 11.02
CA ILE A 127 -7.35 -3.33 12.16
C ILE A 127 -5.97 -2.89 11.66
N VAL A 128 -5.43 -3.58 10.65
CA VAL A 128 -4.11 -3.27 10.07
C VAL A 128 -4.09 -1.85 9.50
N HIS A 129 -5.09 -1.49 8.69
CA HIS A 129 -5.14 -0.17 8.07
C HIS A 129 -5.37 0.96 9.08
N VAL A 130 -6.24 0.76 10.08
CA VAL A 130 -6.47 1.76 11.14
C VAL A 130 -5.23 1.95 12.00
N ALA A 131 -4.55 0.86 12.40
CA ALA A 131 -3.31 0.94 13.15
C ALA A 131 -2.22 1.69 12.37
N GLN A 132 -2.04 1.36 11.08
CA GLN A 132 -1.10 2.05 10.20
C GLN A 132 -1.44 3.54 10.05
N THR A 133 -2.72 3.86 9.85
CA THR A 133 -3.19 5.25 9.69
C THR A 133 -2.97 6.05 10.97
N LEU A 134 -3.24 5.46 12.14
CA LEU A 134 -3.00 6.10 13.43
C LEU A 134 -1.52 6.44 13.62
N VAL A 135 -0.62 5.49 13.34
CA VAL A 135 0.83 5.72 13.39
C VAL A 135 1.24 6.83 12.42
N ALA A 136 0.70 6.83 11.20
CA ALA A 136 0.98 7.86 10.20
C ALA A 136 0.54 9.27 10.67
N ILE A 137 -0.64 9.38 11.31
CA ILE A 137 -1.14 10.64 11.87
C ILE A 137 -0.25 11.11 13.02
N ILE A 138 0.14 10.22 13.93
CA ILE A 138 1.00 10.56 15.08
C ILE A 138 2.37 11.04 14.60
N MET A 139 3.03 10.26 13.75
CA MET A 139 4.36 10.60 13.23
C MET A 139 4.32 11.86 12.36
N GLY A 140 3.27 12.03 11.55
CA GLY A 140 3.05 13.24 10.77
C GLY A 140 2.87 14.48 11.65
N SER A 141 2.10 14.35 12.74
CA SER A 141 1.88 15.43 13.71
C SER A 141 3.17 15.81 14.44
N ILE A 142 3.96 14.83 14.88
CA ILE A 142 5.27 15.07 15.49
C ILE A 142 6.20 15.79 14.51
N GLY A 143 6.26 15.33 13.25
CA GLY A 143 7.05 15.99 12.21
C GLY A 143 6.65 17.44 11.97
N LEU A 144 5.34 17.71 11.97
CA LEU A 144 4.79 19.07 11.83
C LEU A 144 5.19 19.96 13.01
N LEU A 145 5.09 19.46 14.25
CA LEU A 145 5.51 20.19 15.45
C LEU A 145 7.01 20.51 15.43
N ILE A 146 7.86 19.54 15.07
CA ILE A 146 9.31 19.74 14.95
C ILE A 146 9.62 20.82 13.92
N LEU A 147 8.91 20.84 12.79
CA LEU A 147 9.09 21.84 11.75
C LEU A 147 8.71 23.24 12.22
N PHE A 148 7.59 23.39 12.94
CA PHE A 148 7.19 24.68 13.52
C PHE A 148 8.18 25.19 14.57
N VAL A 149 8.65 24.33 15.47
CA VAL A 149 9.64 24.69 16.48
C VAL A 149 10.98 25.05 15.83
N SER A 150 11.39 24.32 14.79
CA SER A 150 12.65 24.55 14.07
C SER A 150 12.63 25.83 13.23
N LYS A 151 11.47 26.21 12.65
CA LYS A 151 11.32 27.51 11.95
C LYS A 151 11.51 28.72 12.88
N LYS A 152 11.09 28.62 14.15
CA LYS A 152 11.22 29.71 15.13
C LYS A 152 12.69 30.08 15.42
N LYS A 153 13.63 29.13 15.27
CA LYS A 153 15.06 29.35 15.54
C LYS A 153 15.82 30.06 14.41
N LYS A 154 15.26 30.12 13.20
CA LYS A 154 15.91 30.74 12.02
C LYS A 154 15.57 32.22 11.80
N ASN A 155 14.49 32.72 12.39
CA ASN A 155 14.00 34.10 12.20
C ASN A 155 14.49 35.10 13.28
N VAL A 156 15.43 34.71 14.15
CA VAL A 156 15.96 35.57 15.24
C VAL A 156 17.47 35.84 15.06
N ALA A 157 18.07 35.39 13.96
CA ALA A 157 19.49 35.58 13.65
C ALA A 157 19.70 36.03 12.18
N SER A 158 18.92 37.02 11.74
CA SER A 158 19.19 37.81 10.55
C SER A 158 18.91 39.27 10.82
#